data_AF-A0A0L0URG2-F1
#
_entry.id   AF-A0A0L0URG2-F1
#
_cell.length_a   1.000
_cell.length_b   1.000
_cell.length_c   1.000
_cell.angle_alpha   90.00
_cell.angle_beta   90.00
_cell.angle_gamma   90.00
#
_symmetry.space_group_name_H-M   'P 1'
#
loop_
_entity.id
_entity.type
_entity.pdbx_description
1 polymer ?
#
loop_
_entity_poly.entity_id
_entity_poly.type
_entity_poly.pdbx_seq_one_letter_code
_entity_poly.pdbx_strand_id
1 'polypeptide(L)'
;MDGELRILMCMLDPREATYYQPLTEPEIQLGKSLVPVLKLSRVFLKKFYQIMGRSRFPLFTIMSSDQLDTFGGLADNIEGRLGGMIADDLRDLSNKAEEGGDSEYLDRLMKEAAKLEKYSGAGLLLILIHFLPIIPDSDGYKDWLFVWQSQLTVAINNFIQACRGFEIRTPDQ
;
A
#
# COMPACT_ATOMS: atom_id res chain seq x y z
N MET A 1 5.08 6.84 5.69
CA MET A 1 5.60 5.87 4.67
C MET A 1 7.12 5.60 4.71
N ASP A 2 7.99 6.54 5.07
CA ASP A 2 9.43 6.25 5.24
C ASP A 2 9.72 5.34 6.45
N GLY A 3 8.93 5.47 7.52
CA GLY A 3 9.01 4.59 8.68
C GLY A 3 8.62 3.16 8.36
N GLU A 4 7.52 2.97 7.63
CA GLU A 4 6.99 1.68 7.20
C GLU A 4 7.96 0.95 6.28
N LEU A 5 8.60 1.68 5.36
CA LEU A 5 9.64 1.11 4.49
C LEU A 5 10.84 0.67 5.31
N ARG A 6 11.25 1.48 6.28
CA ARG A 6 12.35 1.13 7.17
C ARG A 6 12.01 -0.10 8.01
N ILE A 7 10.80 -0.18 8.59
CA ILE A 7 10.35 -1.35 9.36
C ILE A 7 10.41 -2.60 8.49
N LEU A 8 9.81 -2.57 7.29
CA LEU A 8 9.83 -3.70 6.38
C LEU A 8 11.26 -4.08 5.96
N MET A 9 12.13 -3.11 5.70
CA MET A 9 13.54 -3.40 5.37
C MET A 9 14.29 -4.05 6.53
N CYS A 10 14.05 -3.62 7.77
CA CYS A 10 14.64 -4.27 8.95
C CYS A 10 14.11 -5.69 9.14
N MET A 11 12.83 -5.94 8.90
CA MET A 11 12.26 -7.29 8.95
C MET A 11 12.85 -8.23 7.88
N LEU A 12 13.27 -7.67 6.73
CA LEU A 12 13.88 -8.42 5.63
C LEU A 12 15.38 -8.73 5.80
N ASP A 13 16.09 -8.02 6.69
CA ASP A 13 17.51 -8.22 6.94
C ASP A 13 17.76 -8.73 8.37
N PRO A 14 18.12 -10.02 8.54
CA PRO A 14 18.39 -10.58 9.86
C PRO A 14 19.62 -9.97 10.56
N ARG A 15 20.41 -9.13 9.87
CA ARG A 15 21.59 -8.44 10.44
C ARG A 15 21.26 -7.06 10.99
N GLU A 16 20.09 -6.51 10.71
CA GLU A 16 19.62 -5.25 11.26
C GLU A 16 19.08 -5.47 12.69
N ALA A 17 19.80 -5.00 13.71
CA ALA A 17 19.36 -5.09 15.10
C ALA A 17 18.13 -4.19 15.32
N THR A 18 16.94 -4.79 15.51
CA THR A 18 15.70 -4.05 15.73
C THR A 18 14.76 -4.69 16.74
N TYR A 19 13.69 -3.95 17.10
CA TYR A 19 12.56 -4.44 17.91
C TYR A 19 11.70 -5.49 17.19
N TYR A 20 11.92 -5.74 15.90
CA TYR A 20 11.12 -6.65 15.09
C TYR A 20 11.87 -7.96 14.86
N GLN A 21 11.16 -9.09 14.97
CA GLN A 21 11.73 -10.38 14.61
C GLN A 21 12.01 -10.42 13.10
N PRO A 22 13.19 -10.91 12.68
CA PRO A 22 13.48 -11.14 11.27
C PRO A 22 12.51 -12.16 10.66
N LEU A 23 12.12 -11.92 9.42
CA LEU A 23 11.30 -12.86 8.66
C LEU A 23 12.08 -14.13 8.35
N THR A 24 11.38 -15.26 8.34
CA THR A 24 11.89 -16.53 7.81
C THR A 24 11.93 -16.51 6.28
N GLU A 25 12.66 -17.43 5.64
CA GLU A 25 12.82 -17.43 4.19
C GLU A 25 11.50 -17.42 3.39
N PRO A 26 10.45 -18.18 3.76
CA PRO A 26 9.13 -18.07 3.10
C PRO A 26 8.49 -16.69 3.27
N GLU A 27 8.58 -16.11 4.47
CA GLU A 27 8.00 -14.80 4.79
C GLU A 27 8.77 -13.66 4.12
N ILE A 28 10.08 -13.82 3.92
CA ILE A 28 10.91 -12.86 3.17
C ILE A 28 10.36 -12.68 1.75
N GLN A 29 9.85 -13.74 1.10
CA GLN A 29 9.26 -13.61 -0.22
C GLN A 29 7.97 -12.78 -0.19
N LEU A 30 7.11 -12.98 0.83
CA LEU A 30 5.95 -12.12 1.06
C LEU A 30 6.36 -10.67 1.28
N GLY A 31 7.29 -10.42 2.19
CA GLY A 31 7.79 -9.08 2.50
C GLY A 31 8.38 -8.39 1.27
N LYS A 32 9.19 -9.10 0.47
CA LYS A 32 9.76 -8.59 -0.79
C LYS A 32 8.68 -8.23 -1.80
N SER A 33 7.60 -9.01 -1.88
CA SER A 33 6.48 -8.72 -2.79
C SER A 33 5.66 -7.48 -2.37
N LEU A 34 5.72 -7.08 -1.08
CA LEU A 34 5.07 -5.87 -0.58
C LEU A 34 5.88 -4.58 -0.81
N VAL A 35 7.21 -4.68 -0.91
CA VAL A 35 8.12 -3.55 -1.20
C VAL A 35 7.68 -2.70 -2.40
N PRO A 36 7.36 -3.26 -3.59
CA PRO A 36 6.91 -2.46 -4.73
C PRO A 36 5.60 -1.72 -4.46
N VAL A 37 4.66 -2.31 -3.73
CA VAL A 37 3.39 -1.65 -3.34
C VAL A 37 3.69 -0.41 -2.51
N LEU A 38 4.53 -0.57 -1.47
CA LEU A 38 4.91 0.52 -0.58
C LEU A 38 5.65 1.64 -1.31
N LYS A 39 6.62 1.29 -2.18
CA LYS A 39 7.38 2.27 -2.97
C LYS A 39 6.49 3.05 -3.93
N LEU A 40 5.58 2.37 -4.62
CA LEU A 40 4.65 3.01 -5.55
C LEU A 40 3.68 3.94 -4.81
N SER A 41 3.12 3.50 -3.69
CA SER A 41 2.27 4.34 -2.82
C SER A 41 3.01 5.59 -2.34
N ARG A 42 4.27 5.44 -1.91
CA ARG A 42 5.12 6.55 -1.48
C ARG A 42 5.38 7.54 -2.61
N VAL A 43 5.76 7.04 -3.77
CA VAL A 43 6.01 7.87 -4.97
C VAL A 43 4.75 8.63 -5.35
N PHE A 44 3.58 8.00 -5.22
CA PHE A 44 2.31 8.66 -5.43
C PHE A 44 2.03 9.79 -4.48
N LEU A 45 2.03 9.53 -3.16
CA LEU A 45 1.75 10.59 -2.19
C LEU A 45 2.74 11.75 -2.29
N LYS A 46 4.03 11.46 -2.54
CA LYS A 46 5.04 12.51 -2.72
C LYS A 46 4.77 13.39 -3.94
N LYS A 47 4.48 12.77 -5.10
CA LYS A 47 4.20 13.53 -6.33
C LYS A 47 2.87 14.27 -6.22
N PHE A 48 1.88 13.63 -5.61
CA PHE A 48 0.57 14.21 -5.34
C PHE A 48 0.69 15.47 -4.48
N TYR A 49 1.38 15.38 -3.34
CA TYR A 49 1.63 16.52 -2.45
C TYR A 49 2.32 17.69 -3.18
N GLN A 50 3.33 17.38 -4.00
CA GLN A 50 4.03 18.40 -4.81
C GLN A 50 3.09 19.13 -5.77
N ILE A 51 2.19 18.41 -6.43
CA ILE A 51 1.26 18.98 -7.40
C ILE A 51 0.17 19.79 -6.70
N MET A 52 -0.41 19.24 -5.64
CA MET A 52 -1.40 19.93 -4.82
C MET A 52 -0.83 21.24 -4.23
N GLY A 53 0.40 21.23 -3.72
CA GLY A 53 1.04 22.42 -3.14
C GLY A 53 1.36 23.53 -4.15
N ARG A 54 1.40 23.23 -5.45
CA ARG A 54 1.65 24.21 -6.51
C ARG A 54 0.38 24.68 -7.22
N SER A 55 -0.73 23.98 -7.00
CA SER A 55 -1.99 24.23 -7.68
C SER A 55 -2.82 25.24 -6.91
N ARG A 56 -3.51 26.13 -7.63
CA ARG A 56 -4.49 27.05 -7.04
C ARG A 56 -5.88 26.46 -7.24
N PHE A 57 -6.46 25.96 -6.16
CA PHE A 57 -7.80 25.38 -6.21
C PHE A 57 -8.87 26.45 -5.99
N PRO A 58 -10.03 26.33 -6.66
CA PRO A 58 -11.21 27.13 -6.35
C PRO A 58 -11.63 26.92 -4.89
N LEU A 59 -12.22 27.96 -4.29
CA LEU A 59 -12.79 27.88 -2.93
C LEU A 59 -14.03 26.98 -2.84
N PHE A 60 -14.68 26.73 -3.97
CA PHE A 60 -15.89 25.91 -4.07
C PHE A 60 -15.62 24.71 -4.97
N THR A 61 -16.14 23.55 -4.56
CA THR A 61 -16.07 22.31 -5.32
C THR A 61 -17.47 21.81 -5.66
N ILE A 62 -17.59 21.10 -6.79
CA ILE A 62 -18.80 20.37 -7.16
C ILE A 62 -18.87 18.97 -6.54
N MET A 63 -17.80 18.54 -5.84
CA MET A 63 -17.75 17.23 -5.19
C MET A 63 -18.82 17.12 -4.09
N SER A 64 -19.43 15.95 -3.96
CA SER A 64 -20.26 15.63 -2.79
C SER A 64 -19.40 15.44 -1.54
N SER A 65 -20.04 15.47 -0.36
CA SER A 65 -19.36 15.18 0.91
C SER A 65 -18.68 13.82 0.90
N ASP A 66 -19.34 12.77 0.37
CA ASP A 66 -18.75 11.42 0.30
C ASP A 66 -17.48 11.39 -0.58
N GLN A 67 -17.46 12.17 -1.67
CA GLN A 67 -16.28 12.28 -2.53
C GLN A 67 -15.16 13.05 -1.82
N LEU A 68 -15.50 14.11 -1.08
CA LEU A 68 -14.56 14.85 -0.25
C LEU A 68 -13.95 13.97 0.84
N ASP A 69 -14.75 13.14 1.52
CA ASP A 69 -14.28 12.21 2.54
C ASP A 69 -13.38 11.12 1.92
N THR A 70 -13.78 10.58 0.77
CA THR A 70 -12.97 9.59 0.03
C THR A 70 -11.61 10.16 -0.34
N PHE A 71 -11.60 11.39 -0.86
CA PHE A 71 -10.36 12.06 -1.26
C PHE A 71 -9.52 12.49 -0.06
N GLY A 72 -10.14 13.13 0.94
CA GLY A 72 -9.48 13.62 2.15
C GLY A 72 -8.84 12.51 2.95
N GLY A 73 -9.48 11.34 3.00
CA GLY A 73 -8.94 10.14 3.64
C GLY A 73 -7.99 9.33 2.77
N LEU A 74 -7.67 9.72 1.52
CA LEU A 74 -6.90 8.87 0.60
C LEU A 74 -5.50 8.55 1.14
N ALA A 75 -4.77 9.56 1.61
CA ALA A 75 -3.42 9.39 2.14
C ALA A 75 -3.43 8.50 3.40
N ASP A 76 -4.33 8.80 4.34
CA ASP A 76 -4.46 8.07 5.59
C ASP A 76 -4.89 6.61 5.36
N ASN A 77 -5.78 6.36 4.39
CA ASN A 77 -6.18 5.00 4.03
C ASN A 77 -5.02 4.20 3.41
N ILE A 78 -4.18 4.83 2.58
CA ILE A 78 -3.02 4.17 1.98
C ILE A 78 -1.98 3.87 3.05
N GLU A 79 -1.63 4.87 3.86
CA GLU A 79 -0.61 4.75 4.89
C GLU A 79 -1.03 3.79 6.00
N GLY A 80 -2.24 3.94 6.54
CA GLY A 80 -2.76 3.10 7.63
C GLY A 80 -2.86 1.63 7.23
N ARG A 81 -3.26 1.32 5.99
CA ARG A 81 -3.33 -0.07 5.50
C ARG A 81 -1.96 -0.69 5.34
N LEU A 82 -1.03 0.03 4.71
CA LEU A 82 0.34 -0.46 4.55
C LEU A 82 1.04 -0.62 5.90
N GLY A 83 0.78 0.31 6.83
CA GLY A 83 1.21 0.22 8.22
C GLY A 83 0.68 -1.05 8.89
N GLY A 84 -0.63 -1.30 8.84
CA GLY A 84 -1.25 -2.50 9.43
C GLY A 84 -0.76 -3.80 8.80
N MET A 85 -0.62 -3.85 7.48
CA MET A 85 -0.09 -5.03 6.79
C MET A 85 1.34 -5.39 7.25
N ILE A 86 2.19 -4.38 7.50
CA ILE A 86 3.59 -4.60 7.93
C ILE A 86 3.66 -4.85 9.43
N ALA A 87 3.11 -3.92 10.21
CA ALA A 87 3.28 -3.87 11.65
C ALA A 87 2.42 -4.89 12.38
N ASP A 88 1.27 -5.27 11.84
CA ASP A 88 0.35 -6.20 12.49
C ASP A 88 0.38 -7.55 11.77
N ASP A 89 -0.03 -7.60 10.50
CA ASP A 89 -0.27 -8.89 9.84
C ASP A 89 1.00 -9.66 9.51
N LEU A 90 1.98 -9.02 8.84
CA LEU A 90 3.23 -9.68 8.47
C LEU A 90 4.10 -9.98 9.69
N ARG A 91 4.08 -9.10 10.68
CA ARG A 91 4.78 -9.30 11.97
C ARG A 91 4.17 -10.45 12.74
N ASP A 92 2.85 -10.50 12.87
CA ASP A 92 2.19 -11.55 13.64
C ASP A 92 2.27 -12.90 12.93
N LEU A 93 2.26 -12.93 11.59
CA LEU A 93 2.59 -14.13 10.81
C LEU A 93 3.97 -14.67 11.21
N SER A 94 4.98 -13.80 11.29
CA SER A 94 6.33 -14.19 11.72
C SER A 94 6.39 -14.69 13.17
N ASN A 95 5.67 -14.04 14.08
CA ASN A 95 5.71 -14.34 15.51
C ASN A 95 4.88 -15.57 15.94
N LYS A 96 3.81 -15.93 15.21
CA LYS A 96 2.77 -16.88 15.68
C LYS A 96 2.59 -18.12 14.79
N ALA A 97 3.50 -18.37 13.85
CA ALA A 97 3.36 -19.45 12.87
C ALA A 97 3.37 -20.88 13.46
N GLU A 98 3.65 -21.07 14.75
CA GLU A 98 3.56 -22.39 15.42
C GLU A 98 2.13 -22.75 15.85
N GLU A 99 1.18 -21.82 15.88
CA GLU A 99 -0.18 -22.03 16.43
C GLU A 99 -1.26 -22.31 15.37
N GLY A 100 -0.88 -22.52 14.11
CA GLY A 100 -1.84 -22.76 13.00
C GLY A 100 -2.59 -21.51 12.53
N GLY A 101 -2.11 -20.32 12.89
CA GLY A 101 -2.72 -19.02 12.58
C GLY A 101 -2.42 -18.44 11.20
N ASP A 102 -1.49 -19.02 10.43
CA ASP A 102 -0.98 -18.46 9.16
C ASP A 102 -2.10 -18.08 8.18
N SER A 103 -3.11 -18.95 8.04
CA SER A 103 -4.21 -18.73 7.11
C SER A 103 -5.00 -17.45 7.41
N GLU A 104 -5.14 -17.07 8.68
CA GLU A 104 -5.89 -15.88 9.08
C GLU A 104 -5.12 -14.60 8.73
N TYR A 105 -3.81 -14.58 8.98
CA TYR A 105 -2.94 -13.44 8.63
C TYR A 105 -2.81 -13.27 7.12
N LEU A 106 -2.68 -14.36 6.36
CA LEU A 106 -2.67 -14.32 4.90
C LEU A 106 -3.98 -13.77 4.34
N ASP A 107 -5.11 -14.18 4.91
CA ASP A 107 -6.44 -13.66 4.55
C ASP A 107 -6.56 -12.17 4.80
N ARG A 108 -6.05 -11.68 5.94
CA ARG A 108 -6.00 -10.25 6.26
C ARG A 108 -5.12 -9.47 5.28
N LEU A 109 -3.90 -9.95 5.01
CA LEU A 109 -2.99 -9.34 4.05
C LEU A 109 -3.65 -9.19 2.66
N MET A 110 -4.30 -10.24 2.16
CA MET A 110 -5.00 -10.19 0.88
C MET A 110 -6.17 -9.20 0.90
N LYS A 111 -6.97 -9.20 1.99
CA LYS A 111 -8.11 -8.28 2.14
C LYS A 111 -7.65 -6.83 2.17
N GLU A 112 -6.58 -6.52 2.90
CA GLU A 112 -6.04 -5.17 2.98
C GLU A 112 -5.41 -4.72 1.66
N ALA A 113 -4.71 -5.61 0.95
CA ALA A 113 -4.19 -5.32 -0.40
C ALA A 113 -5.32 -5.02 -1.40
N ALA A 114 -6.41 -5.79 -1.38
CA ALA A 114 -7.57 -5.55 -2.24
C ALA A 114 -8.28 -4.23 -1.89
N LYS A 115 -8.39 -3.89 -0.61
CA LYS A 115 -8.92 -2.59 -0.18
C LYS A 115 -8.01 -1.45 -0.65
N LEU A 116 -6.70 -1.58 -0.52
CA LEU A 116 -5.74 -0.58 -0.98
C LEU A 116 -5.92 -0.27 -2.47
N GLU A 117 -6.10 -1.29 -3.31
CA GLU A 117 -6.41 -1.10 -4.74
C GLU A 117 -7.71 -0.31 -4.94
N LYS A 118 -8.78 -0.72 -4.25
CA LYS A 118 -10.09 -0.05 -4.33
C LYS A 118 -10.01 1.44 -3.95
N TYR A 119 -9.38 1.76 -2.81
CA TYR A 119 -9.25 3.15 -2.35
C TYR A 119 -8.36 3.98 -3.26
N SER A 120 -7.24 3.40 -3.73
CA SER A 120 -6.36 4.07 -4.68
C SER A 120 -7.07 4.38 -6.00
N GLY A 121 -7.87 3.43 -6.51
CA GLY A 121 -8.67 3.62 -7.71
C GLY A 121 -9.76 4.68 -7.55
N ALA A 122 -10.49 4.67 -6.42
CA ALA A 122 -11.50 5.68 -6.13
C ALA A 122 -10.89 7.08 -6.01
N GLY A 123 -9.80 7.22 -5.26
CA GLY A 123 -9.08 8.49 -5.11
C GLY A 123 -8.53 9.00 -6.44
N LEU A 124 -7.95 8.13 -7.26
CA LEU A 124 -7.47 8.49 -8.60
C LEU A 124 -8.60 9.01 -9.50
N LEU A 125 -9.76 8.34 -9.49
CA LEU A 125 -10.90 8.79 -10.28
C LEU A 125 -11.31 10.22 -9.91
N LEU A 126 -11.34 10.53 -8.62
CA LEU A 126 -11.62 11.89 -8.14
C LEU A 126 -10.55 12.88 -8.57
N ILE A 127 -9.26 12.50 -8.52
CA ILE A 127 -8.16 13.32 -9.02
C ILE A 127 -8.35 13.65 -10.51
N LEU A 128 -8.65 12.65 -11.33
CA LEU A 128 -8.84 12.80 -12.77
C LEU A 128 -10.04 13.69 -13.11
N ILE A 129 -11.15 13.57 -12.39
CA ILE A 129 -12.39 14.32 -12.67
C ILE A 129 -12.32 15.75 -12.12
N HIS A 130 -11.85 15.93 -10.89
CA HIS A 130 -12.01 17.19 -10.17
C HIS A 130 -10.74 18.04 -10.10
N PHE A 131 -9.55 17.41 -10.09
CA PHE A 131 -8.29 18.13 -9.85
C PHE A 131 -7.52 18.35 -11.14
N LEU A 132 -7.43 17.32 -11.99
CA LEU A 132 -6.71 17.38 -13.25
C LEU A 132 -7.15 18.53 -14.18
N PRO A 133 -8.45 18.87 -14.31
CA PRO A 133 -8.88 20.01 -15.14
C PRO A 133 -8.44 21.38 -14.61
N ILE A 134 -8.05 21.47 -13.34
CA ILE A 134 -7.65 22.72 -12.67
C ILE A 134 -6.13 22.93 -12.80
N ILE A 135 -5.37 21.84 -12.94
CA ILE A 135 -3.91 21.87 -13.01
C ILE A 135 -3.50 22.30 -14.44
N PRO A 136 -2.73 23.40 -14.61
CA PRO A 136 -2.20 23.78 -15.92
C PRO A 136 -1.22 22.73 -16.45
N ASP A 137 -1.21 22.50 -17.77
CA ASP A 137 -0.31 21.57 -18.46
C ASP A 137 -0.29 20.15 -17.85
N SER A 138 -1.48 19.60 -17.58
CA SER A 138 -1.65 18.38 -16.81
C SER A 138 -1.52 17.07 -17.61
N ASP A 139 -1.29 17.11 -18.92
CA ASP A 139 -1.17 15.93 -19.77
C ASP A 139 -0.06 14.98 -19.29
N GLY A 140 1.12 15.51 -18.97
CA GLY A 140 2.21 14.70 -18.43
C GLY A 140 1.93 14.13 -17.04
N TYR A 141 1.06 14.77 -16.26
CA TYR A 141 0.63 14.24 -14.97
C TYR A 141 -0.40 13.12 -15.13
N LYS A 142 -1.36 13.29 -16.04
CA LYS A 142 -2.35 12.30 -16.41
C LYS A 142 -1.70 11.00 -16.88
N ASP A 143 -0.78 11.07 -17.83
CA ASP A 143 -0.09 9.87 -18.34
C ASP A 143 0.68 9.14 -17.25
N TRP A 144 1.34 9.91 -16.39
CA TRP A 144 2.04 9.33 -15.24
C TRP A 144 1.08 8.67 -14.24
N LEU A 145 -0.11 9.23 -14.00
CA LEU A 145 -1.11 8.62 -13.11
C LEU A 145 -1.57 7.27 -13.66
N PHE A 146 -1.82 7.16 -14.97
CA PHE A 146 -2.18 5.90 -15.61
C PHE A 146 -1.09 4.84 -15.51
N VAL A 147 0.17 5.24 -15.75
CA VAL A 147 1.32 4.34 -15.58
C VAL A 147 1.45 3.88 -14.13
N TRP A 148 1.36 4.82 -13.18
CA TRP A 148 1.44 4.51 -11.76
C TRP A 148 0.33 3.56 -11.32
N GLN A 149 -0.92 3.79 -11.73
CA GLN A 149 -2.05 2.93 -11.37
C GLN A 149 -1.84 1.51 -11.90
N SER A 150 -1.41 1.39 -13.17
CA SER A 150 -1.13 0.09 -13.78
C SER A 150 -0.04 -0.66 -13.01
N GLN A 151 1.05 0.03 -12.64
CA GLN A 151 2.13 -0.56 -11.85
C GLN A 151 1.67 -0.95 -10.45
N LEU A 152 0.84 -0.13 -9.80
CA LEU A 152 0.29 -0.42 -8.47
C LEU A 152 -0.60 -1.66 -8.51
N THR A 153 -1.52 -1.74 -9.46
CA THR A 153 -2.39 -2.92 -9.67
C THR A 153 -1.55 -4.18 -9.90
N VAL A 154 -0.50 -4.12 -10.72
CA VAL A 154 0.39 -5.28 -10.91
C VAL A 154 1.11 -5.65 -9.62
N ALA A 155 1.65 -4.67 -8.87
CA ALA A 155 2.33 -4.93 -7.61
C ALA A 155 1.41 -5.56 -6.56
N ILE A 156 0.17 -5.06 -6.43
CA ILE A 156 -0.85 -5.59 -5.52
C ILE A 156 -1.22 -7.02 -5.91
N ASN A 157 -1.43 -7.28 -7.21
CA ASN A 157 -1.73 -8.63 -7.69
C ASN A 157 -0.58 -9.60 -7.41
N ASN A 158 0.66 -9.19 -7.65
CA ASN A 158 1.83 -10.02 -7.34
C ASN A 158 1.92 -10.34 -5.84
N PHE A 159 1.66 -9.34 -4.98
CA PHE A 159 1.61 -9.54 -3.53
C PHE A 159 0.51 -10.53 -3.12
N ILE A 160 -0.69 -10.40 -3.68
CA ILE A 160 -1.80 -11.34 -3.42
C ILE A 160 -1.44 -12.76 -3.88
N GLN A 161 -0.80 -12.91 -5.03
CA GLN A 161 -0.35 -14.23 -5.51
C GLN A 161 0.74 -14.81 -4.61
N ALA A 162 1.66 -14.00 -4.09
CA ALA A 162 2.64 -14.44 -3.12
C ALA A 162 1.95 -14.97 -1.84
N CYS A 163 0.91 -14.28 -1.34
CA CYS A 163 0.12 -14.75 -0.20
C CYS A 163 -0.57 -16.10 -0.48
N ARG A 164 -1.13 -16.28 -1.67
CA ARG A 164 -1.80 -17.54 -2.06
C ARG A 164 -0.84 -18.72 -2.24
N GLY A 165 0.37 -18.43 -2.71
CA GLY A 165 1.43 -19.41 -2.89
C GLY A 165 2.25 -19.68 -1.63
N PHE A 166 1.89 -19.07 -0.49
CA PHE A 166 2.60 -19.27 0.76
C PHE A 166 2.34 -20.68 1.31
N GLU A 167 3.40 -21.44 1.51
CA GLU A 167 3.33 -22.74 2.20
C GLU A 167 3.09 -22.50 3.69
N ILE A 168 1.88 -22.83 4.15
CA ILE A 168 1.49 -22.77 5.57
C ILE A 168 2.41 -23.69 6.36
N ARG A 169 2.91 -23.24 7.52
CA ARG A 169 3.66 -24.14 8.40
C ARG A 169 2.71 -25.19 8.95
N THR A 170 2.96 -26.45 8.59
CA THR A 170 2.34 -27.57 9.28
C THR A 170 3.15 -27.84 10.54
N PRO A 171 2.55 -27.92 11.75
CA PRO A 171 3.28 -28.39 12.91
C PRO A 171 3.77 -29.82 12.62
N ASP A 172 5.09 -30.02 12.69
CA ASP A 172 5.71 -31.33 12.55
C ASP A 172 5.07 -32.33 13.54
N GLN A 173 4.75 -33.53 13.05
CA GLN A 173 4.22 -34.65 13.86
C GLN A 173 5.21 -35.15 14.90
#